data_AF-A0A0C3QUA7-F1
#
_entry.id   AF-A0A0C3QUA7-F1
#
_cell.length_a   1.000
_cell.length_b   1.000
_cell.length_c   1.000
_cell.angle_alpha   90.00
_cell.angle_beta   90.00
_cell.angle_gamma   90.00
#
_symmetry.space_group_name_H-M   'P 1'
#
loop_
_entity.id
_entity.type
_entity.pdbx_description
1 polymer ?
#
loop_
_entity_poly.entity_id
_entity_poly.type
_entity_poly.pdbx_seq_one_letter_code
_entity_poly.pdbx_strand_id
1 'polypeptide(L)'
;MAVVPRGSHVGRSHLFTPPNRRPEDFPSTKVPDTWTLNGAKIASLSHHMMYEWVRTREQRERGTASRGNLDRTKEHLRDAFAIECDDRDVWLGLRKPYIRREISDFLWIMIHGRSQCGTMFSKWGPGWEELQYCDCGAVESMEHILVGCDDAVWRIRLWRRMSDLLRASGMIPEDMCRPPIFEEIMGVGTIKLGNRFATRLWATIISETAFTVWKLRNRKRFDNTRISSRMAADIWRTSLEKRARTDLAAAKLRGPSTAPLDRNRQEAVTAWRSLVSVKGGVVAWNSADYG
;
A
#
# COMPACT_ATOMS: atom_id res chain seq x y z
N MET A 1 -83.22 46.34 15.92
CA MET A 1 -83.26 47.63 15.18
C MET A 1 -83.55 47.30 13.72
N ALA A 2 -84.63 47.89 13.20
CA ALA A 2 -85.09 47.84 11.81
C ALA A 2 -83.99 48.34 10.84
N VAL A 3 -83.97 48.05 9.54
CA VAL A 3 -85.00 48.37 8.54
C VAL A 3 -84.76 47.53 7.28
N VAL A 4 -85.83 46.97 6.73
CA VAL A 4 -86.05 46.60 5.32
C VAL A 4 -86.96 47.74 4.80
N PRO A 5 -86.87 48.30 3.55
CA PRO A 5 -87.49 47.58 2.42
C PRO A 5 -87.21 47.99 0.94
N ARG A 6 -87.70 47.10 0.05
CA ARG A 6 -88.26 47.27 -1.33
C ARG A 6 -87.30 47.70 -2.45
N GLY A 7 -87.38 47.24 -3.70
CA GLY A 7 -88.27 46.38 -4.51
C GLY A 7 -87.49 46.12 -5.82
N SER A 8 -87.93 45.52 -6.92
CA SER A 8 -89.19 45.00 -7.44
C SER A 8 -88.86 44.32 -8.80
N HIS A 9 -89.42 43.13 -9.06
CA HIS A 9 -90.11 42.68 -10.30
C HIS A 9 -89.83 43.42 -11.64
N VAL A 10 -89.68 42.83 -12.85
CA VAL A 10 -89.97 41.54 -13.50
C VAL A 10 -89.12 41.52 -14.80
N GLY A 11 -88.68 40.35 -15.27
CA GLY A 11 -88.28 40.21 -16.69
C GLY A 11 -87.82 38.81 -17.09
N ARG A 12 -88.70 38.06 -17.77
CA ARG A 12 -88.38 36.83 -18.55
C ARG A 12 -87.24 37.17 -19.54
N SER A 13 -86.33 36.29 -19.96
CA SER A 13 -86.56 35.02 -20.66
C SER A 13 -85.21 34.37 -21.02
N HIS A 14 -85.30 33.09 -21.37
CA HIS A 14 -84.28 32.20 -21.94
C HIS A 14 -83.41 31.41 -20.96
N LEU A 15 -83.97 30.25 -20.59
CA LEU A 15 -83.23 29.04 -20.30
C LEU A 15 -82.17 28.82 -21.39
N PHE A 16 -80.90 29.03 -21.05
CA PHE A 16 -79.80 28.38 -21.74
C PHE A 16 -79.46 27.13 -20.93
N THR A 17 -79.99 25.98 -21.32
CA THR A 17 -79.59 24.71 -20.75
C THR A 17 -78.23 24.35 -21.36
N PRO A 18 -77.13 24.30 -20.59
CA PRO A 18 -75.87 23.78 -21.11
C PRO A 18 -76.06 22.29 -21.45
N PRO A 19 -75.45 21.79 -22.53
CA PRO A 19 -75.64 20.42 -22.94
C PRO A 19 -75.13 19.49 -21.85
N ASN A 20 -75.94 18.47 -21.59
CA ASN A 20 -75.76 17.38 -20.64
C ASN A 20 -74.34 16.80 -20.75
N ARG A 21 -73.42 17.18 -19.85
CA ARG A 21 -72.09 16.56 -19.75
C ARG A 21 -72.20 15.29 -18.93
N ARG A 22 -71.86 14.16 -19.56
CA ARG A 22 -71.93 12.83 -18.95
C ARG A 22 -70.78 12.65 -17.93
N PRO A 23 -70.88 11.68 -17.01
CA PRO A 23 -69.88 11.46 -15.93
C PRO A 23 -68.47 11.07 -16.39
N GLU A 24 -68.24 10.95 -17.69
CA GLU A 24 -66.98 10.51 -18.31
C GLU A 24 -65.92 11.64 -18.46
N ASP A 25 -66.23 12.89 -18.07
CA ASP A 25 -65.35 14.06 -18.31
C ASP A 25 -64.21 14.24 -17.29
N PHE A 26 -63.93 13.27 -16.43
CA PHE A 26 -62.75 13.30 -15.55
C PHE A 26 -61.55 12.64 -16.24
N PRO A 27 -60.44 13.36 -16.50
CA PRO A 27 -59.25 12.73 -17.04
C PRO A 27 -58.74 11.68 -16.05
N SER A 28 -58.53 10.46 -16.55
CA SER A 28 -57.96 9.35 -15.77
C SER A 28 -56.62 9.76 -15.14
N THR A 29 -56.51 9.62 -13.81
CA THR A 29 -55.27 9.84 -13.04
C THR A 29 -54.32 8.63 -13.08
N LYS A 30 -54.68 7.56 -13.81
CA LYS A 30 -53.80 6.40 -13.98
C LYS A 30 -52.69 6.75 -14.97
N VAL A 31 -51.49 6.98 -14.46
CA VAL A 31 -50.27 7.12 -15.25
C VAL A 31 -50.06 5.81 -16.03
N PRO A 32 -49.90 5.85 -17.36
CA PRO A 32 -49.64 4.65 -18.16
C PRO A 32 -48.36 3.94 -17.70
N ASP A 33 -48.35 2.61 -17.69
CA ASP A 33 -47.17 1.82 -17.27
C ASP A 33 -45.93 2.14 -18.13
N THR A 34 -46.11 2.60 -19.37
CA THR A 34 -45.01 3.07 -20.25
C THR A 34 -44.28 4.31 -19.71
N TRP A 35 -44.83 4.99 -18.70
CA TRP A 35 -44.24 6.16 -18.04
C TRP A 35 -43.57 5.81 -16.70
N THR A 36 -43.57 4.51 -16.30
CA THR A 36 -42.69 4.04 -15.22
C THR A 36 -41.25 3.94 -15.73
N LEU A 37 -40.52 5.05 -15.59
CA LEU A 37 -39.10 5.08 -15.89
C LEU A 37 -38.34 4.25 -14.84
N ASN A 38 -37.90 3.06 -15.22
CA ASN A 38 -36.96 2.26 -14.44
C ASN A 38 -35.55 2.85 -14.57
N GLY A 39 -35.23 3.80 -13.70
CA GLY A 39 -33.90 4.42 -13.63
C GLY A 39 -33.82 5.50 -12.56
N ALA A 40 -32.60 5.81 -12.08
CA ALA A 40 -32.43 6.96 -11.20
C ALA A 40 -32.57 8.26 -11.99
N LYS A 41 -33.36 9.19 -11.47
CA LYS A 41 -33.49 10.54 -11.99
C LYS A 41 -32.15 11.27 -11.78
N ILE A 42 -31.48 11.61 -12.87
CA ILE A 42 -30.15 12.26 -12.86
C ILE A 42 -30.17 13.56 -12.03
N ALA A 43 -31.28 14.30 -12.05
CA ALA A 43 -31.47 15.52 -11.25
C ALA A 43 -31.50 15.28 -9.72
N SER A 44 -31.76 14.04 -9.27
CA SER A 44 -31.71 13.65 -7.85
C SER A 44 -30.42 12.90 -7.48
N LEU A 45 -29.51 12.71 -8.44
CA LEU A 45 -28.28 11.98 -8.23
C LEU A 45 -27.22 12.93 -7.63
N SER A 46 -26.78 12.66 -6.41
CA SER A 46 -25.64 13.37 -5.84
C SER A 46 -24.32 12.77 -6.31
N HIS A 47 -23.24 13.56 -6.31
CA HIS A 47 -21.90 13.06 -6.60
C HIS A 47 -21.50 11.89 -5.68
N HIS A 48 -21.93 11.92 -4.41
CA HIS A 48 -21.72 10.83 -3.45
C HIS A 48 -22.39 9.53 -3.91
N MET A 49 -23.67 9.59 -4.33
CA MET A 49 -24.41 8.43 -4.83
C MET A 49 -23.81 7.89 -6.14
N MET A 50 -23.40 8.79 -7.05
CA MET A 50 -22.72 8.39 -8.28
C MET A 50 -21.39 7.68 -7.97
N TYR A 51 -20.60 8.22 -7.05
CA TYR A 51 -19.33 7.64 -6.64
C TYR A 51 -19.51 6.27 -5.97
N GLU A 52 -20.50 6.13 -5.08
CA GLU A 52 -20.86 4.85 -4.47
C GLU A 52 -21.31 3.81 -5.51
N TRP A 53 -22.10 4.23 -6.50
CA TRP A 53 -22.55 3.37 -7.59
C TRP A 53 -21.43 2.93 -8.51
N VAL A 54 -20.50 3.82 -8.87
CA VAL A 54 -19.29 3.45 -9.63
C VAL A 54 -18.44 2.48 -8.82
N ARG A 55 -18.23 2.76 -7.52
CA ARG A 55 -17.45 1.91 -6.62
C ARG A 55 -18.04 0.51 -6.48
N THR A 56 -19.37 0.39 -6.38
CA THR A 56 -20.07 -0.90 -6.24
C THR A 56 -20.20 -1.64 -7.55
N ARG A 57 -20.33 -0.93 -8.69
CA ARG A 57 -20.43 -1.52 -10.03
C ARG A 57 -19.08 -2.02 -10.58
N GLU A 58 -17.97 -1.45 -10.12
CA GLU A 58 -16.61 -1.89 -10.46
C GLU A 58 -16.12 -3.10 -9.63
N GLN A 59 -16.90 -3.57 -8.63
CA GLN A 59 -16.61 -4.81 -7.90
C GLN A 59 -16.93 -6.06 -8.74
N ARG A 60 -16.34 -6.19 -9.93
CA ARG A 60 -16.20 -7.50 -10.57
C ARG A 60 -15.09 -8.26 -9.86
N GLU A 61 -15.37 -9.51 -9.51
CA GLU A 61 -14.48 -10.48 -8.85
C GLU A 61 -13.27 -10.86 -9.71
N ARG A 62 -12.41 -9.90 -10.04
CA ARG A 62 -11.02 -10.19 -10.33
C ARG A 62 -10.29 -9.96 -9.03
N GLY A 63 -9.90 -11.04 -8.34
CA GLY A 63 -8.94 -10.92 -7.25
C GLY A 63 -7.76 -10.10 -7.76
N THR A 64 -7.60 -8.89 -7.24
CA THR A 64 -6.47 -8.05 -7.65
C THR A 64 -5.19 -8.75 -7.21
N ALA A 65 -4.07 -8.53 -7.90
CA ALA A 65 -2.77 -9.05 -7.45
C ALA A 65 -2.49 -8.70 -5.98
N SER A 66 -2.98 -7.54 -5.53
CA SER A 66 -2.99 -7.11 -4.12
C SER A 66 -3.66 -8.12 -3.18
N ARG A 67 -4.87 -8.59 -3.51
CA ARG A 67 -5.59 -9.55 -2.67
C ARG A 67 -4.83 -10.88 -2.57
N GLY A 68 -4.36 -11.41 -3.70
CA GLY A 68 -3.57 -12.65 -3.70
C GLY A 68 -2.27 -12.53 -2.89
N ASN A 69 -1.56 -11.41 -3.02
CA ASN A 69 -0.34 -11.16 -2.27
C ASN A 69 -0.60 -10.96 -0.77
N LEU A 70 -1.68 -10.26 -0.40
CA LEU A 70 -2.10 -10.12 1.00
C LEU A 70 -2.49 -11.47 1.60
N ASP A 71 -3.24 -12.29 0.89
CA ASP A 71 -3.66 -13.62 1.35
C ASP A 71 -2.44 -14.54 1.57
N ARG A 72 -1.51 -14.60 0.59
CA ARG A 72 -0.21 -15.31 0.76
C ARG A 72 0.57 -14.81 1.98
N THR A 73 0.64 -13.48 2.15
CA THR A 73 1.37 -12.87 3.27
C THR A 73 0.74 -13.25 4.60
N LYS A 74 -0.59 -13.14 4.76
CA LYS A 74 -1.29 -13.48 6.00
C LYS A 74 -1.17 -14.97 6.32
N GLU A 75 -1.32 -15.84 5.32
CA GLU A 75 -1.13 -17.28 5.47
C GLU A 75 0.28 -17.61 5.98
N HIS A 76 1.31 -17.04 5.37
CA HIS A 76 2.69 -17.21 5.86
C HIS A 76 2.89 -16.65 7.27
N LEU A 77 2.33 -15.49 7.59
CA LEU A 77 2.45 -14.88 8.92
C LEU A 77 1.78 -15.73 10.01
N ARG A 78 0.64 -16.33 9.69
CA ARG A 78 -0.03 -17.28 10.59
C ARG A 78 0.81 -18.54 10.77
N ASP A 79 1.24 -19.15 9.67
CA ASP A 79 1.84 -20.49 9.71
C ASP A 79 3.28 -20.46 10.26
N ALA A 80 4.07 -19.44 9.89
CA ALA A 80 5.48 -19.34 10.29
C ALA A 80 5.69 -18.57 11.61
N PHE A 81 4.82 -17.62 11.96
CA PHE A 81 5.00 -16.75 13.11
C PHE A 81 3.86 -16.79 14.15
N ALA A 82 2.81 -17.59 13.90
CA ALA A 82 1.58 -17.59 14.71
C ALA A 82 0.97 -16.19 14.88
N ILE A 83 1.09 -15.34 13.85
CA ILE A 83 0.53 -13.98 13.82
C ILE A 83 -0.77 -14.02 13.03
N GLU A 84 -1.89 -13.92 13.74
CA GLU A 84 -3.19 -13.61 13.14
C GLU A 84 -3.25 -12.10 12.86
N CYS A 85 -3.46 -11.74 11.59
CA CYS A 85 -3.55 -10.35 11.16
C CYS A 85 -4.52 -10.17 9.99
N ASP A 86 -5.15 -9.01 9.90
CA ASP A 86 -5.98 -8.64 8.76
C ASP A 86 -5.17 -7.84 7.70
N ASP A 87 -5.81 -7.50 6.58
CA ASP A 87 -5.18 -6.67 5.54
C ASP A 87 -4.72 -5.31 6.10
N ARG A 88 -5.49 -4.74 7.03
CA ARG A 88 -5.20 -3.44 7.63
C ARG A 88 -3.91 -3.50 8.45
N ASP A 89 -3.65 -4.57 9.18
CA ASP A 89 -2.43 -4.75 9.94
C ASP A 89 -1.19 -4.76 9.05
N VAL A 90 -1.25 -5.46 7.90
CA VAL A 90 -0.17 -5.43 6.89
C VAL A 90 0.08 -4.00 6.41
N TRP A 91 -0.98 -3.26 6.07
CA TRP A 91 -0.86 -1.87 5.63
C TRP A 91 -0.33 -0.93 6.71
N LEU A 92 -0.74 -1.12 7.96
CA LEU A 92 -0.23 -0.38 9.11
C LEU A 92 1.24 -0.73 9.40
N GLY A 93 1.64 -1.97 9.13
CA GLY A 93 3.02 -2.44 9.18
C GLY A 93 3.94 -1.63 8.27
N LEU A 94 3.50 -1.30 7.05
CA LEU A 94 4.31 -0.49 6.12
C LEU A 94 4.57 0.93 6.64
N ARG A 95 3.70 1.46 7.49
CA ARG A 95 3.76 2.83 8.03
C ARG A 95 4.56 2.95 9.34
N LYS A 96 5.24 1.88 9.76
CA LYS A 96 6.05 1.90 10.98
C LYS A 96 7.19 2.92 10.84
N PRO A 97 7.56 3.63 11.92
CA PRO A 97 8.55 4.71 11.86
C PRO A 97 9.97 4.26 11.45
N TYR A 98 10.24 2.96 11.53
CA TYR A 98 11.49 2.34 11.10
C TYR A 98 11.50 1.89 9.63
N ILE A 99 10.39 2.07 8.91
CA ILE A 99 10.28 1.92 7.46
C ILE A 99 10.21 3.33 6.85
N ARG A 100 11.14 3.65 5.95
CA ARG A 100 11.14 4.96 5.27
C ARG A 100 9.94 5.06 4.32
N ARG A 101 9.44 6.27 4.10
CA ARG A 101 8.33 6.53 3.17
C ARG A 101 8.57 5.92 1.78
N GLU A 102 9.73 6.16 1.18
CA GLU A 102 10.08 5.60 -0.14
C GLU A 102 10.05 4.06 -0.17
N ILE A 103 10.45 3.43 0.95
CA ILE A 103 10.41 1.97 1.09
C ILE A 103 8.97 1.51 1.28
N SER A 104 8.16 2.21 2.09
CA SER A 104 6.73 1.94 2.24
C SER A 104 6.01 2.02 0.89
N ASP A 105 6.31 3.02 0.06
CA ASP A 105 5.73 3.18 -1.27
C ASP A 105 6.15 2.02 -2.19
N PHE A 106 7.42 1.61 -2.14
CA PHE A 106 7.92 0.42 -2.83
C PHE A 106 7.20 -0.87 -2.40
N LEU A 107 7.08 -1.11 -1.09
CA LEU A 107 6.38 -2.29 -0.55
C LEU A 107 4.91 -2.28 -0.96
N TRP A 108 4.28 -1.10 -0.96
CA TRP A 108 2.91 -0.94 -1.45
C TRP A 108 2.77 -1.28 -2.93
N ILE A 109 3.67 -0.78 -3.79
CA ILE A 109 3.70 -1.11 -5.23
C ILE A 109 3.85 -2.62 -5.43
N MET A 110 4.75 -3.23 -4.65
CA MET A 110 5.01 -4.68 -4.69
C MET A 110 3.78 -5.49 -4.32
N ILE A 111 3.14 -5.21 -3.18
CA ILE A 111 1.92 -5.91 -2.76
C ILE A 111 0.84 -5.75 -3.82
N HIS A 112 0.67 -4.55 -4.39
CA HIS A 112 -0.33 -4.32 -5.43
C HIS A 112 0.00 -4.97 -6.79
N GLY A 113 1.20 -5.57 -6.96
CA GLY A 113 1.64 -6.11 -8.24
C GLY A 113 1.79 -5.05 -9.32
N ARG A 114 2.10 -3.80 -8.93
CA ARG A 114 2.19 -2.63 -9.83
C ARG A 114 3.64 -2.31 -10.24
N SER A 115 4.58 -3.21 -9.98
CA SER A 115 5.96 -3.03 -10.36
C SER A 115 6.15 -3.12 -11.87
N GLN A 116 7.04 -2.28 -12.40
CA GLN A 116 7.45 -2.31 -13.81
C GLN A 116 8.44 -3.48 -14.05
N CYS A 117 7.90 -4.69 -14.14
CA CYS A 117 8.64 -5.93 -14.42
C CYS A 117 7.79 -6.88 -15.28
N GLY A 118 8.45 -7.84 -15.93
CA GLY A 118 7.77 -8.96 -16.58
C GLY A 118 6.76 -8.55 -17.64
N THR A 119 5.59 -9.17 -17.58
CA THR A 119 4.46 -8.97 -18.53
C THR A 119 3.89 -7.55 -18.53
N MET A 120 4.34 -6.66 -17.65
CA MET A 120 4.02 -5.24 -17.77
C MET A 120 4.70 -4.63 -19.01
N PHE A 121 5.95 -5.03 -19.31
CA PHE A 121 6.70 -4.47 -20.43
C PHE A 121 6.13 -4.86 -21.80
N SER A 122 5.57 -6.06 -21.92
CA SER A 122 4.90 -6.48 -23.17
C SER A 122 3.67 -5.62 -23.51
N LYS A 123 3.10 -4.92 -22.53
CA LYS A 123 1.96 -4.01 -22.75
C LYS A 123 2.39 -2.60 -23.19
N TRP A 124 3.68 -2.28 -23.19
CA TRP A 124 4.18 -0.93 -23.51
C TRP A 124 4.44 -0.72 -25.00
N GLY A 125 4.37 -1.79 -25.80
CA GLY A 125 4.52 -1.75 -27.25
C GLY A 125 5.88 -2.25 -27.74
N PRO A 126 6.15 -2.10 -29.05
CA PRO A 126 7.34 -2.66 -29.69
C PRO A 126 8.64 -2.19 -29.04
N GLY A 127 9.59 -3.11 -28.86
CA GLY A 127 10.91 -2.85 -28.28
C GLY A 127 11.03 -3.05 -26.77
N TRP A 128 9.91 -3.25 -26.05
CA TRP A 128 9.91 -3.53 -24.61
C TRP A 128 9.77 -5.02 -24.28
N GLU A 129 9.42 -5.84 -25.27
CA GLU A 129 9.11 -7.27 -25.09
C GLU A 129 10.29 -8.05 -24.48
N GLU A 130 11.53 -7.76 -24.88
CA GLU A 130 12.71 -8.43 -24.34
C GLU A 130 12.96 -8.09 -22.86
N LEU A 131 12.52 -6.92 -22.39
CA LEU A 131 12.68 -6.49 -21.00
C LEU A 131 11.75 -7.21 -20.03
N GLN A 132 10.79 -8.00 -20.54
CA GLN A 132 9.97 -8.87 -19.71
C GLN A 132 10.77 -10.02 -19.07
N TYR A 133 11.89 -10.40 -19.66
CA TYR A 133 12.69 -11.52 -19.19
C TYR A 133 13.81 -11.05 -18.27
N CYS A 134 14.12 -11.86 -17.26
CA CYS A 134 15.36 -11.77 -16.52
C CYS A 134 16.52 -12.27 -17.39
N ASP A 135 17.76 -11.93 -17.05
CA ASP A 135 18.94 -12.43 -17.77
C ASP A 135 19.09 -13.96 -17.64
N CYS A 136 18.43 -14.57 -16.65
CA CYS A 136 18.32 -16.03 -16.54
C CYS A 136 17.29 -16.66 -17.50
N GLY A 137 16.59 -15.85 -18.30
CA GLY A 137 15.55 -16.28 -19.23
C GLY A 137 14.15 -16.41 -18.63
N ALA A 138 14.00 -16.43 -17.30
CA ALA A 138 12.68 -16.47 -16.66
C ALA A 138 11.91 -15.14 -16.83
N VAL A 139 10.57 -15.20 -16.89
CA VAL A 139 9.74 -13.98 -16.85
C VAL A 139 9.96 -13.27 -15.51
N GLU A 140 10.33 -12.00 -15.57
CA GLU A 140 10.74 -11.26 -14.40
C GLU A 140 9.54 -10.84 -13.54
N SER A 141 9.55 -11.21 -12.26
CA SER A 141 8.58 -10.77 -11.25
C SER A 141 9.29 -10.13 -10.07
N MET A 142 8.57 -9.40 -9.21
CA MET A 142 9.19 -8.85 -8.00
C MET A 142 9.75 -9.94 -7.08
N GLU A 143 9.05 -11.07 -6.97
CA GLU A 143 9.51 -12.26 -6.25
C GLU A 143 10.81 -12.80 -6.86
N HIS A 144 10.89 -12.92 -8.19
CA HIS A 144 12.09 -13.35 -8.88
C HIS A 144 13.26 -12.37 -8.66
N ILE A 145 13.03 -11.06 -8.81
CA ILE A 145 14.04 -10.02 -8.61
C ILE A 145 14.59 -10.06 -7.18
N LEU A 146 13.72 -10.11 -6.18
CA LEU A 146 14.13 -9.99 -4.78
C LEU A 146 14.74 -11.28 -4.23
N VAL A 147 14.12 -12.43 -4.48
CA VAL A 147 14.49 -13.71 -3.81
C VAL A 147 14.66 -14.91 -4.76
N GLY A 148 14.05 -14.92 -5.95
CA GLY A 148 14.07 -16.08 -6.86
C GLY A 148 15.14 -16.20 -7.97
N CYS A 149 15.92 -15.17 -8.31
CA CYS A 149 16.93 -15.23 -9.39
C CYS A 149 18.31 -15.77 -8.96
N ASP A 150 18.67 -16.99 -9.38
CA ASP A 150 19.95 -17.61 -9.05
C ASP A 150 21.15 -17.02 -9.80
N ASP A 151 20.92 -16.53 -11.03
CA ASP A 151 21.98 -15.92 -11.85
C ASP A 151 22.39 -14.53 -11.35
N ALA A 152 21.57 -13.91 -10.48
CA ALA A 152 21.90 -12.65 -9.84
C ALA A 152 22.87 -12.83 -8.66
N VAL A 153 24.12 -13.26 -8.93
CA VAL A 153 25.15 -13.54 -7.92
C VAL A 153 25.37 -12.37 -6.94
N TRP A 154 25.32 -11.13 -7.42
CA TRP A 154 25.46 -9.92 -6.58
C TRP A 154 24.34 -9.82 -5.53
N ARG A 155 23.11 -10.23 -5.87
CA ARG A 155 21.95 -10.21 -4.99
C ARG A 155 22.05 -11.29 -3.93
N ILE A 156 22.42 -12.51 -4.31
CA ILE A 156 22.67 -13.62 -3.37
C ILE A 156 23.72 -13.21 -2.34
N ARG A 157 24.85 -12.65 -2.80
CA ARG A 157 25.92 -12.17 -1.92
C ARG A 157 25.46 -11.01 -1.03
N LEU A 158 24.55 -10.17 -1.50
CA LEU A 158 24.01 -9.07 -0.70
C LEU A 158 23.12 -9.60 0.43
N TRP A 159 22.23 -10.56 0.15
CA TRP A 159 21.43 -11.22 1.18
C TRP A 159 22.28 -11.98 2.18
N ARG A 160 23.38 -12.61 1.75
CA ARG A 160 24.34 -13.23 2.68
C ARG A 160 24.97 -12.20 3.62
N ARG A 161 25.42 -11.05 3.10
CA ARG A 161 25.95 -9.96 3.94
C ARG A 161 24.91 -9.41 4.92
N MET A 162 23.66 -9.35 4.49
CA MET A 162 22.52 -9.00 5.35
C MET A 162 22.41 -10.01 6.50
N SER A 163 22.39 -11.31 6.21
CA SER A 163 22.39 -12.37 7.22
C SER A 163 23.57 -12.25 8.20
N ASP A 164 24.78 -12.05 7.68
CA ASP A 164 25.98 -11.89 8.50
C ASP A 164 25.86 -10.67 9.44
N LEU A 165 25.28 -9.57 8.97
CA LEU A 165 25.02 -8.37 9.79
C LEU A 165 23.97 -8.63 10.87
N LEU A 166 22.89 -9.37 10.57
CA LEU A 166 21.89 -9.74 11.56
C LEU A 166 22.50 -10.63 12.66
N ARG A 167 23.29 -11.64 12.30
CA ARG A 167 24.01 -12.50 13.28
C ARG A 167 24.95 -11.68 14.14
N ALA A 168 25.74 -10.81 13.51
CA ALA A 168 26.70 -9.97 14.22
C ALA A 168 26.02 -9.10 15.29
N SER A 169 24.76 -8.68 15.09
CA SER A 169 24.04 -7.89 16.10
C SER A 169 23.84 -8.61 17.44
N GLY A 170 23.83 -9.95 17.45
CA GLY A 170 23.52 -10.78 18.63
C GLY A 170 22.09 -10.63 19.17
N MET A 171 21.22 -9.86 18.51
CA MET A 171 19.85 -9.58 18.97
C MET A 171 18.78 -10.36 18.21
N ILE A 172 19.12 -10.87 17.03
CA ILE A 172 18.19 -11.52 16.11
C ILE A 172 18.28 -13.03 16.33
N PRO A 173 17.14 -13.74 16.49
CA PRO A 173 17.12 -15.20 16.52
C PRO A 173 17.81 -15.81 15.28
N GLU A 174 18.57 -16.90 15.46
CA GLU A 174 19.39 -17.48 14.37
C GLU A 174 18.55 -17.94 13.17
N ASP A 175 17.34 -18.44 13.42
CA ASP A 175 16.35 -18.81 12.40
C ASP A 175 15.86 -17.62 11.55
N MET A 176 16.03 -16.40 12.06
CA MET A 176 15.69 -15.14 11.38
C MET A 176 16.91 -14.45 10.74
N CYS A 177 18.12 -15.00 10.93
CA CYS A 177 19.37 -14.54 10.31
C CYS A 177 19.61 -15.14 8.92
N ARG A 178 18.53 -15.42 8.17
CA ARG A 178 18.55 -15.99 6.81
C ARG A 178 18.01 -14.98 5.79
N PRO A 179 18.29 -15.16 4.49
CA PRO A 179 17.57 -14.43 3.45
C PRO A 179 16.04 -14.60 3.65
N PRO A 180 15.26 -13.50 3.60
CA PRO A 180 13.82 -13.58 3.76
C PRO A 180 13.19 -14.21 2.52
N ILE A 181 12.00 -14.78 2.69
CA ILE A 181 11.14 -15.11 1.54
C ILE A 181 10.31 -13.90 1.12
N PHE A 182 9.59 -14.00 0.00
CA PHE A 182 8.88 -12.86 -0.58
C PHE A 182 7.77 -12.32 0.35
N GLU A 183 7.03 -13.21 0.99
CA GLU A 183 5.97 -12.91 1.96
C GLU A 183 6.50 -12.19 3.19
N GLU A 184 7.70 -12.55 3.67
CA GLU A 184 8.33 -11.88 4.81
C GLU A 184 8.75 -10.44 4.47
N ILE A 185 9.14 -10.18 3.22
CA ILE A 185 9.42 -8.82 2.75
C ILE A 185 8.11 -8.01 2.66
N MET A 186 7.02 -8.60 2.15
CA MET A 186 5.70 -7.95 2.11
C MET A 186 5.15 -7.65 3.51
N GLY A 187 5.30 -8.60 4.44
CA GLY A 187 4.85 -8.51 5.83
C GLY A 187 5.87 -7.94 6.81
N VAL A 188 6.96 -7.33 6.32
CA VAL A 188 8.14 -6.94 7.13
C VAL A 188 7.79 -6.06 8.34
N GLY A 189 6.76 -5.23 8.23
CA GLY A 189 6.32 -4.33 9.30
C GLY A 189 5.37 -4.97 10.34
N THR A 190 4.87 -6.17 10.05
CA THR A 190 3.92 -6.93 10.89
C THR A 190 4.64 -7.99 11.74
N ILE A 191 5.75 -8.54 11.23
CA ILE A 191 6.55 -9.55 11.92
C ILE A 191 7.12 -8.99 13.23
N LYS A 192 7.04 -9.79 14.31
CA LYS A 192 7.55 -9.44 15.65
C LYS A 192 8.51 -10.52 16.12
N LEU A 193 9.72 -10.13 16.53
CA LEU A 193 10.78 -11.04 16.98
C LEU A 193 10.88 -11.17 18.51
N GLY A 194 9.75 -10.99 19.22
CA GLY A 194 9.68 -10.98 20.69
C GLY A 194 10.26 -9.71 21.34
N ASN A 195 11.43 -9.26 20.90
CA ASN A 195 12.05 -8.01 21.32
C ASN A 195 11.76 -6.89 20.31
N ARG A 196 11.21 -5.75 20.79
CA ARG A 196 10.94 -4.55 19.97
C ARG A 196 12.18 -4.00 19.26
N PHE A 197 13.35 -4.08 19.89
CA PHE A 197 14.62 -3.64 19.32
C PHE A 197 15.07 -4.56 18.19
N ALA A 198 14.98 -5.88 18.40
CA ALA A 198 15.26 -6.89 17.37
C ALA A 198 14.29 -6.76 16.19
N THR A 199 12.99 -6.59 16.48
CA THR A 199 11.93 -6.38 15.50
C THR A 199 12.22 -5.16 14.62
N ARG A 200 12.54 -4.02 15.25
CA ARG A 200 12.91 -2.79 14.53
C ARG A 200 14.14 -3.02 13.66
N LEU A 201 15.22 -3.58 14.23
CA LEU A 201 16.48 -3.77 13.53
C LEU A 201 16.32 -4.67 12.31
N TRP A 202 15.66 -5.81 12.50
CA TRP A 202 15.36 -6.76 11.44
C TRP A 202 14.52 -6.10 10.34
N ALA A 203 13.40 -5.46 10.68
CA ALA A 203 12.52 -4.83 9.70
C ALA A 203 13.23 -3.72 8.92
N THR A 204 14.07 -2.91 9.58
CA THR A 204 14.89 -1.91 8.92
C THR A 204 15.88 -2.55 7.95
N ILE A 205 16.66 -3.53 8.38
CA ILE A 205 17.68 -4.16 7.54
C ILE A 205 17.05 -4.89 6.35
N ILE A 206 15.99 -5.68 6.56
CA ILE A 206 15.31 -6.41 5.48
C ILE A 206 14.73 -5.46 4.45
N SER A 207 13.99 -4.44 4.89
CA SER A 207 13.33 -3.51 3.98
C SER A 207 14.32 -2.61 3.21
N GLU A 208 15.42 -2.19 3.85
CA GLU A 208 16.52 -1.47 3.19
C GLU A 208 17.24 -2.35 2.15
N THR A 209 17.43 -3.64 2.47
CA THR A 209 18.07 -4.60 1.57
C THR A 209 17.20 -4.86 0.35
N ALA A 210 15.92 -5.17 0.53
CA ALA A 210 14.97 -5.38 -0.56
C ALA A 210 14.86 -4.16 -1.49
N PHE A 211 14.75 -2.96 -0.90
CA PHE A 211 14.71 -1.72 -1.67
C PHE A 211 16.01 -1.46 -2.44
N THR A 212 17.17 -1.82 -1.87
CA THR A 212 18.46 -1.71 -2.56
C THR A 212 18.55 -2.67 -3.73
N VAL A 213 18.12 -3.93 -3.57
CA VAL A 213 18.05 -4.92 -4.66
C VAL A 213 17.19 -4.38 -5.81
N TRP A 214 15.99 -3.87 -5.50
CA TRP A 214 15.10 -3.30 -6.50
C TRP A 214 15.71 -2.11 -7.25
N LYS A 215 16.33 -1.16 -6.52
CA LYS A 215 17.02 0.00 -7.14
C LYS A 215 18.16 -0.43 -8.06
N LEU A 216 18.97 -1.40 -7.64
CA LEU A 216 20.08 -1.91 -8.45
C LEU A 216 19.58 -2.64 -9.69
N ARG A 217 18.49 -3.41 -9.57
CA ARG A 217 17.82 -4.00 -10.74
C ARG A 217 17.35 -2.93 -11.71
N ASN A 218 16.71 -1.85 -11.23
CA ASN A 218 16.25 -0.78 -12.10
C ASN A 218 17.41 -0.09 -12.83
N ARG A 219 18.52 0.20 -12.14
CA ARG A 219 19.73 0.73 -12.78
C ARG A 219 20.31 -0.21 -13.84
N LYS A 220 20.32 -1.52 -13.55
CA LYS A 220 20.76 -2.53 -14.52
C LYS A 220 19.87 -2.53 -15.76
N ARG A 221 18.56 -2.45 -15.59
CA ARG A 221 17.57 -2.58 -16.67
C ARG A 221 17.38 -1.32 -17.49
N PHE A 222 17.32 -0.15 -16.86
CA PHE A 222 17.01 1.11 -17.54
C PHE A 222 18.26 1.92 -17.87
N ASP A 223 19.32 1.82 -17.06
CA ASP A 223 20.57 2.58 -17.27
C ASP A 223 21.69 1.69 -17.85
N ASN A 224 21.38 0.44 -18.21
CA ASN A 224 22.33 -0.57 -18.69
C ASN A 224 23.60 -0.73 -17.81
N THR A 225 23.45 -0.51 -16.50
CA THR A 225 24.59 -0.52 -15.57
C THR A 225 24.95 -1.93 -15.13
N ARG A 226 26.21 -2.35 -15.31
CA ARG A 226 26.69 -3.63 -14.78
C ARG A 226 26.82 -3.58 -13.26
N ILE A 227 26.07 -4.44 -12.56
CA ILE A 227 26.08 -4.50 -11.10
C ILE A 227 27.09 -5.56 -10.62
N SER A 228 28.14 -5.12 -9.93
CA SER A 228 29.09 -6.02 -9.24
C SER A 228 28.67 -6.23 -7.78
N SER A 229 29.09 -7.34 -7.17
CA SER A 229 28.77 -7.61 -5.76
C SER A 229 29.40 -6.60 -4.79
N ARG A 230 30.55 -6.02 -5.16
CA ARG A 230 31.20 -4.95 -4.37
C ARG A 230 30.37 -3.68 -4.42
N MET A 231 30.00 -3.23 -5.62
CA MET A 231 29.15 -2.05 -5.81
C MET A 231 27.81 -2.20 -5.08
N ALA A 232 27.15 -3.35 -5.21
CA ALA A 232 25.88 -3.62 -4.54
C ALA A 232 26.01 -3.48 -3.02
N ALA A 233 27.06 -4.04 -2.44
CA ALA A 233 27.29 -3.98 -1.01
C ALA A 233 27.72 -2.59 -0.52
N ASP A 234 28.49 -1.84 -1.29
CA ASP A 234 28.86 -0.47 -0.95
C ASP A 234 27.63 0.45 -0.96
N ILE A 235 26.75 0.34 -1.96
CA ILE A 235 25.48 1.09 -2.03
C ILE A 235 24.57 0.74 -0.85
N TRP A 236 24.43 -0.55 -0.54
CA TRP A 236 23.65 -1.02 0.59
C TRP A 236 24.19 -0.51 1.93
N ARG A 237 25.51 -0.64 2.15
CA ARG A 237 26.18 -0.13 3.35
C ARG A 237 25.94 1.37 3.52
N THR A 238 26.14 2.17 2.47
CA THR A 238 25.87 3.61 2.49
C THR A 238 24.40 3.92 2.80
N SER A 239 23.44 3.12 2.32
CA SER A 239 22.02 3.28 2.66
C SER A 239 21.75 3.05 4.14
N LEU A 240 22.29 1.98 4.71
CA LEU A 240 22.20 1.67 6.14
C LEU A 240 22.91 2.75 6.97
N GLU A 241 24.06 3.23 6.51
CA GLU A 241 24.81 4.30 7.18
C GLU A 241 24.00 5.58 7.28
N LYS A 242 23.43 6.02 6.16
CA LYS A 242 22.54 7.17 6.10
C LYS A 242 21.34 6.98 7.02
N ARG A 243 20.74 5.78 7.05
CA ARG A 243 19.60 5.48 7.91
C ARG A 243 19.97 5.59 9.40
N ALA A 244 21.07 4.98 9.83
CA ALA A 244 21.50 5.06 11.23
C ALA A 244 21.79 6.50 11.65
N ARG A 245 22.46 7.29 10.79
CA ARG A 245 22.70 8.72 11.05
C ARG A 245 21.40 9.48 11.26
N THR A 246 20.40 9.28 10.40
CA THR A 246 19.09 9.92 10.56
C THR A 246 18.40 9.51 11.87
N ASP A 247 18.41 8.22 12.19
CA ASP A 247 17.79 7.69 13.41
C ASP A 247 18.48 8.21 14.69
N LEU A 248 19.81 8.22 14.72
CA LEU A 248 20.60 8.72 15.85
C LEU A 248 20.49 10.25 15.99
N ALA A 249 20.48 10.99 14.89
CA ALA A 249 20.26 12.43 14.91
C ALA A 249 18.86 12.77 15.43
N ALA A 250 17.81 12.07 14.97
CA ALA A 250 16.44 12.26 15.45
C ALA A 250 16.28 11.92 16.95
N ALA A 251 17.10 10.99 17.46
CA ALA A 251 17.17 10.69 18.89
C ALA A 251 17.87 11.79 19.72
N LYS A 252 18.84 12.51 19.14
CA LYS A 252 19.57 13.62 19.80
C LYS A 252 18.77 14.94 19.85
N LEU A 253 17.82 15.17 18.92
CA LEU A 253 17.05 16.41 18.86
C LEU A 253 16.25 16.64 20.16
N ARG A 254 16.58 17.70 20.90
CA ARG A 254 15.80 18.15 22.06
C ARG A 254 14.56 18.89 21.58
N GLY A 255 13.38 18.39 21.94
CA GLY A 255 12.09 18.99 21.66
C GLY A 255 11.06 18.48 22.67
N PRO A 256 9.85 19.05 22.72
CA PRO A 256 8.79 18.56 23.60
C PRO A 256 8.58 17.07 23.32
N SER A 257 8.89 16.25 24.31
CA SER A 257 8.89 14.80 24.15
C SER A 257 7.62 14.20 24.73
N THR A 258 7.05 13.26 23.99
CA THR A 258 5.96 12.42 24.47
C THR A 258 6.50 11.03 24.73
N ALA A 259 5.91 10.28 25.67
CA ALA A 259 6.36 8.92 25.97
C ALA A 259 6.48 8.00 24.72
N PRO A 260 5.59 8.07 23.70
CA PRO A 260 5.77 7.35 22.44
C PRO A 260 7.03 7.75 21.65
N LEU A 261 7.37 9.05 21.61
CA LEU A 261 8.55 9.55 20.90
C LEU A 261 9.83 9.09 21.60
N ASP A 262 9.91 9.18 22.92
CA ASP A 262 11.07 8.70 23.67
C ASP A 262 11.29 7.19 23.52
N ARG A 263 10.21 6.40 23.50
CA ARG A 263 10.28 4.96 23.23
C ARG A 263 10.86 4.67 21.85
N ASN A 264 10.38 5.36 20.81
CA ASN A 264 10.89 5.19 19.45
C ASN A 264 12.37 5.58 19.33
N ARG A 265 12.80 6.63 20.02
CA ARG A 265 14.21 7.06 20.08
C ARG A 265 15.08 6.01 20.74
N GLN A 266 14.66 5.51 21.90
CA GLN A 266 15.39 4.46 22.61
C GLN A 266 15.52 3.19 21.77
N GLU A 267 14.46 2.83 21.03
CA GLU A 267 14.51 1.69 20.11
C GLU A 267 15.54 1.87 19.00
N ALA A 268 15.52 3.03 18.36
CA ALA A 268 16.45 3.34 17.29
C ALA A 268 17.90 3.29 17.79
N VAL A 269 18.18 3.93 18.92
CA VAL A 269 19.53 3.97 19.50
C VAL A 269 20.00 2.57 19.89
N THR A 270 19.15 1.77 20.54
CA THR A 270 19.52 0.42 20.99
C THR A 270 19.77 -0.51 19.80
N ALA A 271 18.91 -0.46 18.79
CA ALA A 271 19.04 -1.26 17.56
C ALA A 271 20.33 -0.95 16.79
N TRP A 272 20.70 0.33 16.67
CA TRP A 272 21.96 0.70 15.98
C TRP A 272 23.19 0.43 16.83
N ARG A 273 23.11 0.62 18.16
CA ARG A 273 24.26 0.37 19.06
C ARG A 273 24.70 -1.09 19.07
N SER A 274 23.79 -2.06 18.96
CA SER A 274 24.16 -3.47 18.90
C SER A 274 25.05 -3.81 17.70
N LEU A 275 24.90 -3.08 16.58
CA LEU A 275 25.77 -3.22 15.43
C LEU A 275 27.12 -2.50 15.60
N VAL A 276 27.18 -1.43 16.39
CA VAL A 276 28.40 -0.63 16.61
C VAL A 276 29.28 -1.22 17.72
N SER A 277 28.69 -1.82 18.76
CA SER A 277 29.43 -2.47 19.85
C SER A 277 30.21 -3.71 19.39
N VAL A 278 29.88 -4.25 18.21
CA VAL A 278 30.58 -5.36 17.56
C VAL A 278 31.79 -4.80 16.82
N LYS A 279 32.77 -4.27 17.58
CA LYS A 279 34.08 -3.88 17.05
C LYS A 279 34.81 -5.13 16.57
N GLY A 280 34.91 -5.35 15.26
CA GLY A 280 35.78 -6.39 14.69
C GLY A 280 35.47 -6.90 13.27
N GLY A 281 34.32 -6.59 12.69
CA GLY A 281 33.95 -7.00 11.32
C GLY A 281 32.44 -7.10 11.27
N VAL A 282 31.69 -6.31 10.51
CA VAL A 282 31.54 -6.40 9.05
C VAL A 282 31.26 -5.01 8.45
N VAL A 283 31.10 -3.98 9.29
CA VAL A 283 31.08 -2.57 8.91
C VAL A 283 31.87 -1.82 9.97
N ALA A 284 32.97 -1.18 9.60
CA ALA A 284 33.77 -0.38 10.53
C ALA A 284 32.99 0.88 10.92
N TRP A 285 32.10 0.75 11.91
CA TRP A 285 31.42 1.87 12.53
C TRP A 285 32.35 2.45 13.60
N ASN A 286 33.07 3.50 13.26
CA ASN A 286 33.91 4.18 14.23
C ASN A 286 33.03 5.07 15.12
N SER A 287 32.95 4.76 16.41
CA SER A 287 32.27 5.60 17.40
C SER A 287 32.90 6.99 17.55
N ALA A 288 34.14 7.16 17.07
CA ALA A 288 34.89 8.42 17.14
C ALA A 288 34.42 9.48 16.14
N ASP A 289 33.63 9.14 15.12
CA ASP A 289 33.10 10.11 14.15
C ASP A 289 31.92 10.94 14.71
N TYR A 290 31.61 10.79 16.00
CA TYR A 290 30.44 11.40 16.64
C TYR A 290 30.71 12.00 18.03
N GLY A 291 31.97 12.35 18.31
CA GLY A 291 32.37 13.27 19.39
C GLY A 291 32.35 14.70 18.89
#